data_AF-A0A9W8TKN1-F1
#
_entry.id   AF-A0A9W8TKN1-F1
#
_cell.length_a   1.000
_cell.length_b   1.000
_cell.length_c   1.000
_cell.angle_alpha   90.00
_cell.angle_beta   90.00
_cell.angle_gamma   90.00
#
_symmetry.space_group_name_H-M   'P 1'
#
loop_
_entity.id
_entity.type
_entity.pdbx_description
1 polymer ?
#
loop_
_entity_poly.entity_id
_entity_poly.type
_entity_poly.pdbx_seq_one_letter_code
_entity_poly.pdbx_strand_id
1 'polypeptide(L)'
;MSAQQDLQDLIRLMTVGMKVPMKEALPRVKSLQAKNLRSVQQIAESSLSDVQAAVSDAKAARSLHNACKARMKNPSKPLASKRTGSDLAADAKRLKASGDGSIDGPDSVQPREYEAALELPVETDEQLIADTTLLTNRAPLVLAFAVELLRYTMPEQPPSSRLSLAQAVVSANSRSKAVSIGLEKGLSADDEGWGHGQPRVRVMGREVTVLKRGGYSWKGEEEVKETPNVAEAPAAAETSTSSKVQDLSKNTTTHAKSWSTSQPVTLKQSTFVVRAISLTEPSQRQSILQSLFSAVPSLESATHNAWAYRVKVPTNLFNATTIREESFDDGESGCGSFLIKSMQEMNAVDTLVVMTRWYGGIMLGPDRWRIMRNCLNDALSERLRVTGEQATIGGEALWGIDLEAMRSKAGSAGTASSRSHEAGVIGMPIHRPETAKAYLFRSFATRVDTSQAEEGKSNTSQTSHNDRQSTPQKTSPSKTTSKRKTARELELEKEQNVARLLGAIRLLYESWAGHLSANDLDRRAWNWYVAVRPDVESGPSGWGAKGHLKLSKILELRRKEE
;
A
#
# COMPACT_ATOMS: atom_id res chain seq x y z
N MET A 1 18.43 41.06 32.99
CA MET A 1 17.61 40.19 32.13
C MET A 1 18.46 39.35 31.16
N SER A 2 19.54 39.86 30.55
CA SER A 2 20.34 39.09 29.57
C SER A 2 21.15 37.91 30.17
N ALA A 3 21.79 38.09 31.33
CA ALA A 3 22.70 37.08 31.88
C ALA A 3 22.06 35.72 32.23
N GLN A 4 20.77 35.70 32.59
CA GLN A 4 20.03 34.45 32.81
C GLN A 4 19.61 33.80 31.49
N GLN A 5 19.29 34.60 30.47
CA GLN A 5 18.95 34.12 29.14
C GLN A 5 20.17 33.49 28.45
N ASP A 6 21.34 34.13 28.54
CA ASP A 6 22.60 33.62 28.00
C ASP A 6 22.98 32.26 28.61
N LEU A 7 22.75 32.10 29.91
CA LEU A 7 22.95 30.85 30.63
C LEU A 7 21.99 29.76 30.15
N GLN A 8 20.70 30.08 30.00
CA GLN A 8 19.71 29.14 29.51
C GLN A 8 20.00 28.71 28.07
N ASP A 9 20.42 29.63 27.21
CA ASP A 9 20.77 29.35 25.82
C ASP A 9 22.02 28.47 25.71
N LEU A 10 23.03 28.68 26.57
CA LEU A 10 24.21 27.83 26.63
C LEU A 10 23.87 26.41 27.13
N ILE A 11 23.06 26.29 28.18
CA ILE A 11 22.60 24.98 28.68
C ILE A 11 21.76 24.27 27.61
N ARG A 12 20.87 24.98 26.91
CA ARG A 12 20.05 24.45 25.83
C ARG A 12 20.88 24.01 24.63
N LEU A 13 21.93 24.75 24.28
CA LEU A 13 22.87 24.37 23.23
C LEU A 13 23.60 23.07 23.56
N MET A 14 24.07 22.90 24.79
CA MET A 14 24.79 21.69 25.22
C MET A 14 23.86 20.48 25.34
N THR A 15 22.67 20.66 25.92
CA THR A 15 21.75 19.54 26.19
C THR A 15 20.93 19.14 24.96
N VAL A 16 20.44 20.09 24.17
CA VAL A 16 19.60 19.82 23.00
C VAL A 16 20.42 19.77 21.71
N GLY A 17 21.32 20.74 21.51
CA GLY A 17 22.14 20.82 20.29
C GLY A 17 23.25 19.78 20.24
N MET A 18 23.95 19.57 21.36
CA MET A 18 25.08 18.62 21.46
C MET A 18 24.70 17.28 22.10
N LYS A 19 23.47 17.13 22.62
CA LYS A 19 22.98 15.93 23.31
C LYS A 19 23.82 15.51 24.53
N VAL A 20 24.42 16.47 25.23
CA VAL A 20 25.17 16.21 26.46
C VAL A 20 24.19 16.03 27.63
N PRO A 21 24.27 14.96 28.44
CA PRO A 21 23.42 14.78 29.61
C PRO A 21 23.50 15.97 30.57
N MET A 22 22.38 16.37 31.17
CA MET A 22 22.30 17.55 32.03
C MET A 22 23.30 17.50 33.21
N LYS A 23 23.56 16.30 33.75
CA LYS A 23 24.54 16.04 34.82
C LYS A 23 25.97 16.45 34.43
N GLU A 24 26.31 16.36 33.14
CA GLU A 24 27.63 16.76 32.61
C GLU A 24 27.65 18.20 32.07
N ALA A 25 26.51 18.70 31.60
CA ALA A 25 26.39 20.05 31.04
C ALA A 25 26.55 21.13 32.12
N LEU A 26 25.88 20.99 33.26
CA LEU A 26 25.91 21.97 34.36
C LEU A 26 27.32 22.25 34.94
N PRO A 27 28.16 21.24 35.26
CA PRO A 27 29.51 21.51 35.76
C PRO A 27 30.39 22.19 34.70
N ARG A 28 30.27 21.82 33.42
CA ARG A 28 31.02 22.46 32.32
C ARG A 28 30.63 23.93 32.15
N VAL A 29 29.34 24.25 32.27
CA VAL A 29 28.86 25.63 32.25
C VAL A 29 29.41 26.45 33.43
N LYS A 30 29.48 25.87 34.64
CA LYS A 30 30.11 26.53 35.78
C LYS A 30 31.61 26.81 35.55
N SER A 31 32.35 25.86 34.97
CA SER A 31 33.77 26.05 34.63
C SER A 31 33.98 27.13 33.57
N LEU A 32 33.08 27.24 32.59
CA LEU A 32 33.09 28.32 31.59
C LEU A 32 32.79 29.69 32.22
N GLN A 33 31.80 29.75 33.12
CA GLN A 33 31.48 30.97 33.86
C GLN A 33 32.63 31.46 34.75
N ALA A 34 33.41 30.54 35.33
CA ALA A 34 34.61 30.87 36.12
C ALA A 34 35.71 31.53 35.27
N LYS A 35 35.74 31.28 33.95
CA LYS A 35 36.64 31.93 32.99
C LYS A 35 36.02 33.13 32.27
N ASN A 36 34.93 33.68 32.80
CA ASN A 36 34.15 34.77 32.18
C ASN A 36 33.57 34.45 30.79
N LEU A 37 33.46 33.18 30.40
CA LEU A 37 32.79 32.73 29.18
C LEU A 37 31.33 32.40 29.49
N ARG A 38 30.48 33.42 29.54
CA ARG A 38 29.09 33.31 30.05
C ARG A 38 28.03 33.18 28.96
N SER A 39 28.34 33.52 27.71
CA SER A 39 27.41 33.46 26.58
C SER A 39 27.94 32.66 25.40
N VAL A 40 27.03 32.21 24.54
CA VAL A 40 27.37 31.50 23.29
C VAL A 40 28.23 32.37 22.37
N GLN A 41 27.98 33.69 22.35
CA GLN A 41 28.76 34.65 21.57
C GLN A 41 30.21 34.76 22.08
N GLN A 42 30.39 34.92 23.40
CA GLN A 42 31.73 35.02 24.00
C GLN A 42 32.57 33.76 23.73
N ILE A 43 31.95 32.57 23.78
CA ILE A 43 32.63 31.32 23.49
C ILE A 43 33.01 31.21 22.01
N ALA A 44 32.15 31.68 21.10
CA ALA A 44 32.41 31.65 19.66
C ALA A 44 33.53 32.62 19.22
N GLU A 45 33.67 33.75 19.91
CA GLU A 45 34.69 34.77 19.64
C GLU A 45 36.03 34.49 20.36
N SER A 46 36.01 33.72 21.46
CA SER A 46 37.21 33.32 22.21
C SER A 46 38.15 32.39 21.44
N SER A 47 39.41 32.30 21.87
CA SER A 47 40.38 31.37 21.29
C SER A 47 40.11 29.92 21.71
N LEU A 48 40.55 28.94 20.91
CA LEU A 48 40.37 27.52 21.25
C LEU A 48 41.08 27.14 22.56
N SER A 49 42.24 27.75 22.82
CA SER A 49 43.01 27.53 24.06
C SER A 49 42.23 27.97 25.30
N ASP A 50 41.49 29.08 25.24
CA ASP A 50 40.72 29.59 26.38
C ASP A 50 39.56 28.66 26.74
N VAL A 51 38.88 28.12 25.72
CA VAL A 51 37.80 27.14 25.89
C VAL A 51 38.33 25.79 26.40
N GLN A 52 39.49 25.34 25.91
CA GLN A 52 40.16 24.13 26.40
C GLN A 52 40.64 24.27 27.85
N ALA A 53 41.03 25.47 28.24
CA ALA A 53 41.43 25.71 29.61
C ALA A 53 40.23 25.68 30.58
N ALA A 54 39.00 25.89 30.09
CA ALA A 54 37.75 25.80 30.87
C ALA A 54 37.10 24.40 30.84
N VAL A 55 37.27 23.65 29.75
CA VAL A 55 36.74 22.29 29.57
C VAL A 55 37.92 21.33 29.38
N SER A 56 38.21 20.54 30.42
CA SER A 56 39.39 19.67 30.50
C SER A 56 39.49 18.63 29.37
N ASP A 57 38.36 18.17 28.82
CA ASP A 57 38.36 17.30 27.64
C ASP A 57 38.54 18.12 26.35
N ALA A 58 39.69 17.93 25.70
CA ALA A 58 40.05 18.60 24.46
C ALA A 58 39.06 18.33 23.31
N LYS A 59 38.41 17.16 23.27
CA LYS A 59 37.43 16.82 22.23
C LYS A 59 36.10 17.52 22.49
N ALA A 60 35.64 17.54 23.74
CA ALA A 60 34.47 18.29 24.16
C ALA A 60 34.63 19.81 23.96
N ALA A 61 35.80 20.36 24.31
CA ALA A 61 36.10 21.78 24.13
C ALA A 61 36.02 22.22 22.66
N ARG A 62 36.63 21.43 21.74
CA ARG A 62 36.55 21.67 20.29
C ARG A 62 35.11 21.55 19.78
N SER A 63 34.36 20.54 20.25
CA SER A 63 32.98 20.35 19.84
C SER A 63 32.07 21.50 20.30
N LEU A 64 32.25 21.99 21.53
CA LEU A 64 31.49 23.12 22.08
C LEU A 64 31.80 24.41 21.32
N HIS A 65 33.07 24.71 21.11
CA HIS A 65 33.51 25.90 20.38
C HIS A 65 32.92 25.93 18.95
N ASN A 66 32.97 24.80 18.23
CA ASN A 66 32.39 24.69 16.89
C ASN A 66 30.86 24.84 16.90
N ALA A 67 30.18 24.30 17.92
CA ALA A 67 28.73 24.44 18.08
C ALA A 67 28.33 25.90 18.34
N CYS A 68 29.08 26.63 19.16
CA CYS A 68 28.87 28.06 19.41
C CYS A 68 29.09 28.90 18.15
N LYS A 69 30.15 28.65 17.37
CA LYS A 69 30.39 29.31 16.07
C LYS A 69 29.28 29.02 15.06
N ALA A 70 28.81 27.77 14.99
CA ALA A 70 27.70 27.40 14.11
C ALA A 70 26.38 28.08 14.53
N ARG A 71 26.15 28.24 15.84
CA ARG A 71 24.99 28.96 16.38
C ARG A 71 25.03 30.45 16.05
N MET A 72 26.21 31.07 16.06
CA MET A 72 26.37 32.46 15.66
C MET A 72 26.15 32.68 14.16
N LYS A 73 26.57 31.72 13.32
CA LYS A 73 26.34 31.79 11.87
C LYS A 73 24.86 31.66 11.49
N ASN A 74 24.07 30.89 12.26
CA ASN A 74 22.66 30.61 11.99
C ASN A 74 21.80 30.69 13.28
N PRO A 75 21.48 31.89 13.80
CA PRO A 75 20.75 32.06 15.06
C PRO A 75 19.28 31.60 14.98
N SER A 76 18.66 31.64 13.80
CA SER A 76 17.25 31.27 13.56
C SER A 76 16.99 29.76 13.45
N LYS A 77 18.04 28.92 13.36
CA LYS A 77 17.88 27.47 13.22
C LYS A 77 17.44 26.85 14.56
N PRO A 78 16.33 26.10 14.64
CA PRO A 78 15.90 25.46 15.88
C PRO A 78 16.97 24.45 16.36
N LEU A 79 17.31 24.50 17.65
CA LEU A 79 18.33 23.66 18.30
C LEU A 79 18.00 22.16 18.26
N ALA A 80 16.72 21.82 18.06
CA ALA A 80 16.25 20.46 17.90
C ALA A 80 16.11 20.12 16.41
N SER A 81 17.18 19.68 15.78
CA SER A 81 17.11 18.95 14.52
C SER A 81 17.29 17.47 14.85
N LYS A 82 16.19 16.71 14.82
CA LYS A 82 16.25 15.31 14.40
C LYS A 82 16.96 15.34 13.05
N ARG A 83 18.18 14.79 12.98
CA ARG A 83 18.78 14.43 11.70
C ARG A 83 17.94 13.29 11.13
N THR A 84 16.89 13.63 10.39
CA THR A 84 16.46 12.85 9.24
C THR A 84 17.24 13.42 8.06
N GLY A 85 17.98 12.56 7.37
CA GLY A 85 18.73 12.97 6.20
C GLY A 85 17.78 13.29 5.06
N SER A 86 17.60 14.58 4.79
CA SER A 86 17.17 15.13 3.50
C SER A 86 17.25 16.65 3.63
N ASP A 87 18.21 17.28 2.96
CA ASP A 87 18.08 18.64 2.43
C ASP A 87 19.27 18.97 1.53
N LEU A 88 19.09 18.65 0.25
CA LEU A 88 19.26 19.59 -0.86
C LEU A 88 17.99 19.42 -1.71
N ALA A 89 17.30 20.41 -2.24
CA ALA A 89 17.19 21.85 -2.01
C ALA A 89 15.86 22.25 -2.68
N ALA A 90 15.17 23.25 -2.12
CA ALA A 90 13.91 23.78 -2.63
C ALA A 90 14.10 24.59 -3.93
N ASP A 91 13.08 24.58 -4.79
CA ASP A 91 12.64 25.77 -5.51
C ASP A 91 11.22 25.61 -6.07
N ALA A 92 10.24 26.26 -5.45
CA ALA A 92 9.05 26.81 -6.12
C ALA A 92 8.27 27.70 -5.13
N LYS A 93 8.09 28.95 -5.53
CA LYS A 93 7.53 30.07 -4.75
C LYS A 93 6.08 29.82 -4.32
N ARG A 94 5.81 29.94 -3.01
CA ARG A 94 4.46 30.11 -2.47
C ARG A 94 4.08 31.60 -2.50
N LEU A 95 3.07 31.94 -3.30
CA LEU A 95 2.39 33.23 -3.26
C LEU A 95 1.71 33.41 -1.89
N LYS A 96 1.91 34.60 -1.32
CA LYS A 96 1.38 35.02 -0.03
C LYS A 96 0.02 35.66 -0.26
N ALA A 97 -1.06 35.02 0.18
CA ALA A 97 -2.36 35.65 0.33
C ALA A 97 -2.62 35.87 1.83
N SER A 98 -3.03 37.10 2.15
CA SER A 98 -3.34 37.63 3.47
C SER A 98 -4.45 36.83 4.15
N GLY A 99 -4.14 36.22 5.29
CA GLY A 99 -5.12 35.65 6.21
C GLY A 99 -5.46 36.65 7.31
N ASP A 100 -6.72 37.06 7.35
CA ASP A 100 -7.42 37.26 8.62
C ASP A 100 -7.81 35.87 9.17
N GLY A 101 -7.79 35.75 10.49
CA GLY A 101 -7.46 34.51 11.19
C GLY A 101 -8.49 33.38 11.13
N SER A 102 -7.99 32.14 11.06
CA SER A 102 -8.56 31.04 11.83
C SER A 102 -7.53 29.93 12.05
N ILE A 103 -7.73 29.24 13.18
CA ILE A 103 -6.91 28.22 13.80
C ILE A 103 -7.32 26.85 13.24
N ASP A 104 -6.53 26.23 12.35
CA ASP A 104 -6.30 24.78 12.33
C ASP A 104 -5.15 24.39 11.38
N GLY A 105 -4.64 23.16 11.48
CA GLY A 105 -3.40 22.65 10.87
C GLY A 105 -3.29 22.65 9.32
N PRO A 106 -2.16 22.17 8.75
CA PRO A 106 -1.92 22.25 7.30
C PRO A 106 -3.03 21.53 6.51
N ASP A 107 -3.60 22.23 5.54
CA ASP A 107 -4.72 21.79 4.70
C ASP A 107 -4.53 20.37 4.16
N SER A 108 -5.53 19.50 4.35
CA SER A 108 -5.56 18.17 3.76
C SER A 108 -5.54 18.29 2.22
N VAL A 109 -4.53 17.72 1.57
CA VAL A 109 -4.45 17.65 0.10
C VAL A 109 -5.74 17.04 -0.45
N GLN A 110 -6.33 17.69 -1.45
CA GLN A 110 -7.57 17.20 -2.07
C GLN A 110 -7.34 15.79 -2.66
N PRO A 111 -8.26 14.82 -2.49
CA PRO A 111 -8.06 13.44 -2.94
C PRO A 111 -7.66 13.31 -4.42
N ARG A 112 -8.17 14.17 -5.29
CA ARG A 112 -7.81 14.19 -6.72
C ARG A 112 -6.36 14.63 -6.96
N GLU A 113 -5.90 15.66 -6.26
CA GLU A 113 -4.50 16.14 -6.38
C GLU A 113 -3.51 15.08 -5.90
N TYR A 114 -3.89 14.34 -4.86
CA TYR A 114 -3.10 13.21 -4.37
C TYR A 114 -2.98 12.08 -5.41
N GLU A 115 -4.07 11.71 -6.08
CA GLU A 115 -4.00 10.70 -7.15
C GLU A 115 -3.22 11.20 -8.38
N ALA A 116 -3.41 12.46 -8.77
CA ALA A 116 -2.67 13.06 -9.88
C ALA A 116 -1.16 13.06 -9.61
N ALA A 117 -0.74 13.33 -8.35
CA ALA A 117 0.66 13.25 -7.94
C ALA A 117 1.23 11.81 -8.02
N LEU A 118 0.39 10.78 -8.03
CA LEU A 118 0.77 9.37 -8.12
C LEU A 118 0.65 8.78 -9.52
N GLU A 119 0.09 9.53 -10.47
CA GLU A 119 0.00 9.11 -11.87
C GLU A 119 1.40 8.84 -12.46
N LEU A 120 1.47 7.86 -13.35
CA LEU A 120 2.71 7.41 -13.98
C LEU A 120 2.74 7.90 -15.43
N PRO A 121 3.89 8.41 -15.92
CA PRO A 121 4.02 8.85 -17.29
C PRO A 121 3.95 7.65 -18.24
N VAL A 122 3.46 7.87 -19.46
CA VAL A 122 3.25 6.83 -20.47
C VAL A 122 3.64 7.39 -21.83
N GLU A 123 4.40 6.62 -22.59
CA GLU A 123 4.80 6.92 -23.97
C GLU A 123 4.26 5.79 -24.85
N THR A 124 3.50 6.09 -25.91
CA THR A 124 2.86 5.07 -26.76
C THR A 124 3.50 4.97 -28.15
N ASP A 125 4.53 5.77 -28.46
CA ASP A 125 5.27 5.66 -29.71
C ASP A 125 6.04 4.32 -29.79
N GLU A 126 5.58 3.44 -30.68
CA GLU A 126 6.12 2.11 -30.86
C GLU A 126 7.59 2.10 -31.29
N GLN A 127 8.02 3.05 -32.12
CA GLN A 127 9.40 3.09 -32.62
C GLN A 127 10.37 3.43 -31.48
N LEU A 128 10.03 4.47 -30.70
CA LEU A 128 10.81 4.86 -29.52
C LEU A 128 10.86 3.75 -28.47
N ILE A 129 9.75 3.04 -28.27
CA ILE A 129 9.70 1.88 -27.37
C ILE A 129 10.60 0.77 -27.91
N ALA A 130 10.46 0.37 -29.17
CA ALA A 130 11.21 -0.74 -29.77
C ALA A 130 12.74 -0.54 -29.68
N ASP A 131 13.20 0.70 -29.86
CA ASP A 131 14.63 1.07 -29.80
C ASP A 131 15.19 1.20 -28.37
N THR A 132 14.39 0.92 -27.35
CA THR A 132 14.78 1.09 -25.96
C THR A 132 15.14 -0.24 -25.31
N THR A 133 16.37 -0.30 -24.78
CA THR A 133 16.84 -1.39 -23.91
C THR A 133 17.17 -0.85 -22.52
N LEU A 134 16.56 -1.41 -21.49
CA LEU A 134 16.74 -1.00 -20.08
C LEU A 134 17.56 -2.03 -19.30
N LEU A 135 18.28 -1.57 -18.28
CA LEU A 135 18.97 -2.44 -17.33
C LEU A 135 18.22 -2.45 -15.99
N THR A 136 17.56 -3.56 -15.66
CA THR A 136 16.65 -3.64 -14.51
C THR A 136 16.73 -4.97 -13.77
N ASN A 137 16.17 -5.00 -12.57
CA ASN A 137 15.93 -6.20 -11.79
C ASN A 137 14.58 -6.84 -12.18
N ARG A 138 14.38 -8.11 -11.82
CA ARG A 138 13.12 -8.84 -12.06
C ARG A 138 11.92 -8.28 -11.29
N ALA A 139 12.08 -7.98 -10.00
CA ALA A 139 10.98 -7.53 -9.13
C ALA A 139 10.32 -6.19 -9.56
N PRO A 140 11.07 -5.14 -9.93
CA PRO A 140 10.50 -3.92 -10.50
C PRO A 140 9.70 -4.14 -11.78
N LEU A 141 10.06 -5.14 -12.60
CA LEU A 141 9.31 -5.47 -13.80
C LEU A 141 7.96 -6.13 -13.45
N VAL A 142 7.92 -7.00 -12.42
CA VAL A 142 6.64 -7.51 -11.88
C VAL A 142 5.76 -6.35 -11.41
N LEU A 143 6.35 -5.36 -10.72
CA LEU A 143 5.61 -4.17 -10.28
C LEU A 143 4.97 -3.45 -11.45
N ALA A 144 5.73 -3.17 -12.52
CA ALA A 144 5.23 -2.50 -13.71
C ALA A 144 4.09 -3.27 -14.41
N PHE A 145 4.25 -4.59 -14.58
CA PHE A 145 3.21 -5.45 -15.14
C PHE A 145 1.94 -5.44 -14.28
N ALA A 146 2.06 -5.59 -12.97
CA ALA A 146 0.91 -5.61 -12.07
C ALA A 146 0.16 -4.26 -12.02
N VAL A 147 0.87 -3.13 -12.05
CA VAL A 147 0.23 -1.80 -12.08
C VAL A 147 -0.61 -1.60 -13.34
N GLU A 148 -0.06 -1.92 -14.52
CA GLU A 148 -0.81 -1.79 -15.78
C GLU A 148 -1.91 -2.85 -15.91
N LEU A 149 -1.70 -4.07 -15.43
CA LEU A 149 -2.73 -5.12 -15.41
C LEU A 149 -3.99 -4.65 -14.65
N LEU A 150 -3.78 -4.07 -13.46
CA LEU A 150 -4.88 -3.60 -12.60
C LEU A 150 -5.75 -2.53 -13.25
N ARG A 151 -5.22 -1.77 -14.23
CA ARG A 151 -6.02 -0.83 -15.03
C ARG A 151 -7.15 -1.52 -15.78
N TYR A 152 -6.91 -2.75 -16.25
CA TYR A 152 -7.87 -3.52 -17.04
C TYR A 152 -8.68 -4.51 -16.19
N THR A 153 -8.06 -5.09 -15.17
CA THR A 153 -8.74 -6.10 -14.33
C THR A 153 -9.54 -5.50 -13.18
N MET A 154 -9.17 -4.29 -12.73
CA MET A 154 -9.78 -3.58 -11.60
C MET A 154 -9.81 -2.06 -11.87
N PRO A 155 -10.52 -1.60 -12.92
CA PRO A 155 -10.52 -0.20 -13.35
C PRO A 155 -11.02 0.78 -12.29
N GLU A 156 -11.85 0.31 -11.35
CA GLU A 156 -12.35 1.07 -10.21
C GLU A 156 -11.26 1.48 -9.21
N GLN A 157 -10.08 0.85 -9.27
CA GLN A 157 -8.98 1.18 -8.37
C GLN A 157 -8.25 2.45 -8.86
N PRO A 158 -8.09 3.48 -8.02
CA PRO A 158 -7.30 4.66 -8.35
C PRO A 158 -5.78 4.34 -8.46
N PRO A 159 -4.96 5.23 -9.04
CA PRO A 159 -3.50 5.03 -9.18
C PRO A 159 -2.80 4.60 -7.89
N SER A 160 -3.13 5.23 -6.77
CA SER A 160 -2.59 4.87 -5.45
C SER A 160 -2.88 3.43 -5.05
N SER A 161 -4.11 2.98 -5.26
CA SER A 161 -4.54 1.62 -4.98
C SER A 161 -3.85 0.62 -5.90
N ARG A 162 -3.74 0.91 -7.20
CA ARG A 162 -3.01 0.06 -8.16
C ARG A 162 -1.55 -0.12 -7.74
N LEU A 163 -0.85 0.96 -7.38
CA LEU A 163 0.53 0.92 -6.90
C LEU A 163 0.69 0.10 -5.61
N SER A 164 -0.23 0.25 -4.67
CA SER A 164 -0.20 -0.48 -3.39
C SER A 164 -0.43 -1.97 -3.57
N LEU A 165 -1.45 -2.35 -4.34
CA LEU A 165 -1.77 -3.75 -4.65
C LEU A 165 -0.62 -4.42 -5.42
N ALA A 166 -0.08 -3.75 -6.42
CA ALA A 166 1.06 -4.25 -7.19
C ALA A 166 2.29 -4.46 -6.32
N GLN A 167 2.56 -3.57 -5.36
CA GLN A 167 3.66 -3.74 -4.41
C GLN A 167 3.43 -4.92 -3.45
N ALA A 168 2.18 -5.20 -3.06
CA ALA A 168 1.83 -6.38 -2.27
C ALA A 168 2.16 -7.68 -3.02
N VAL A 169 1.83 -7.74 -4.33
CA VAL A 169 2.17 -8.89 -5.20
C VAL A 169 3.69 -9.09 -5.27
N VAL A 170 4.44 -8.00 -5.47
CA VAL A 170 5.90 -8.04 -5.54
C VAL A 170 6.52 -8.51 -4.22
N SER A 171 6.01 -8.01 -3.08
CA SER A 171 6.46 -8.42 -1.75
C SER A 171 6.24 -9.91 -1.52
N ALA A 172 5.03 -10.41 -1.80
CA ALA A 172 4.68 -11.82 -1.66
C ALA A 172 5.52 -12.73 -2.56
N ASN A 173 5.75 -12.32 -3.82
CA ASN A 173 6.56 -13.08 -4.77
C ASN A 173 8.05 -13.06 -4.41
N SER A 174 8.56 -11.91 -3.95
CA SER A 174 9.94 -11.77 -3.47
C SER A 174 10.19 -12.69 -2.27
N ARG A 175 9.32 -12.65 -1.26
CA ARG A 175 9.41 -13.52 -0.06
C ARG A 175 9.37 -15.01 -0.43
N SER A 176 8.40 -15.41 -1.25
CA SER A 176 8.28 -16.80 -1.71
C SER A 176 9.54 -17.25 -2.44
N LYS A 177 10.14 -16.37 -3.25
CA LYS A 177 11.38 -16.67 -3.97
C LYS A 177 12.59 -16.72 -3.05
N ALA A 178 12.71 -15.81 -2.08
CA ALA A 178 13.81 -15.76 -1.11
C ALA A 178 13.89 -17.05 -0.27
N VAL A 179 12.73 -17.58 0.14
CA VAL A 179 12.62 -18.88 0.82
C VAL A 179 13.02 -20.02 -0.11
N SER A 180 12.51 -20.03 -1.35
CA SER A 180 12.85 -21.06 -2.36
C SER A 180 14.35 -21.16 -2.68
N ILE A 181 15.09 -20.07 -2.62
CA ILE A 181 16.55 -20.06 -2.87
C ILE A 181 17.38 -20.13 -1.59
N GLY A 182 16.74 -20.27 -0.43
CA GLY A 182 17.42 -20.44 0.86
C GLY A 182 18.03 -19.18 1.46
N LEU A 183 17.70 -17.98 0.96
CA LEU A 183 18.16 -16.71 1.53
C LEU A 183 17.41 -16.36 2.81
N GLU A 184 16.12 -16.71 2.87
CA GLU A 184 15.29 -16.50 4.03
C GLU A 184 14.78 -17.83 4.58
N LYS A 185 14.65 -17.91 5.89
CA LYS A 185 14.14 -19.08 6.61
C LYS A 185 12.82 -18.73 7.28
N GLY A 186 12.02 -19.77 7.53
CA GLY A 186 10.74 -19.65 8.21
C GLY A 186 9.56 -19.37 7.28
N LEU A 187 8.37 -19.42 7.86
CA LEU A 187 7.10 -19.16 7.19
C LEU A 187 7.00 -17.67 6.78
N SER A 188 6.20 -17.38 5.76
CA SER A 188 5.83 -15.99 5.47
C SER A 188 4.86 -15.48 6.53
N ALA A 189 4.76 -14.15 6.70
CA ALA A 189 3.75 -13.61 7.61
C ALA A 189 2.32 -14.05 7.23
N ASP A 190 2.04 -14.27 5.95
CA ASP A 190 0.74 -14.80 5.49
C ASP A 190 0.53 -16.25 5.98
N ASP A 191 1.54 -17.11 5.85
CA ASP A 191 1.48 -18.52 6.30
C ASP A 191 1.41 -18.65 7.83
N GLU A 192 1.94 -17.68 8.56
CA GLU A 192 1.81 -17.56 10.03
C GLU A 192 0.44 -17.02 10.47
N GLY A 193 -0.44 -16.68 9.52
CA GLY A 193 -1.80 -16.23 9.80
C GLY A 193 -1.94 -14.74 10.10
N TRP A 194 -0.92 -13.90 9.86
CA TRP A 194 -1.03 -12.44 10.03
C TRP A 194 -2.08 -11.81 9.09
N GLY A 195 -2.36 -12.47 7.97
CA GLY A 195 -3.39 -12.10 7.01
C GLY A 195 -4.77 -12.70 7.30
N HIS A 196 -4.92 -13.52 8.35
CA HIS A 196 -6.18 -14.22 8.62
C HIS A 196 -7.28 -13.21 8.99
N GLY A 197 -8.48 -13.39 8.40
CA GLY A 197 -9.64 -12.51 8.63
C GLY A 197 -9.64 -11.23 7.79
N GLN A 198 -8.58 -10.94 7.02
CA GLN A 198 -8.57 -9.82 6.08
C GLN A 198 -9.12 -10.23 4.70
N PRO A 199 -9.82 -9.32 3.99
CA PRO A 199 -10.21 -9.57 2.61
C PRO A 199 -9.00 -9.89 1.73
N ARG A 200 -9.18 -10.73 0.70
CA ARG A 200 -8.13 -11.06 -0.27
C ARG A 200 -8.60 -10.74 -1.68
N VAL A 201 -7.68 -10.30 -2.52
CA VAL A 201 -7.89 -10.19 -3.97
C VAL A 201 -6.79 -10.94 -4.70
N ARG A 202 -7.11 -11.42 -5.89
CA ARG A 202 -6.13 -12.09 -6.76
C ARG A 202 -5.62 -11.10 -7.80
N VAL A 203 -4.31 -10.97 -7.87
CA VAL A 203 -3.61 -10.12 -8.83
C VAL A 203 -2.39 -10.87 -9.36
N MET A 204 -2.30 -10.97 -10.68
CA MET A 204 -1.25 -11.69 -11.42
C MET A 204 -1.08 -13.14 -10.91
N GLY A 205 -2.20 -13.83 -10.66
CA GLY A 205 -2.23 -15.19 -10.12
C GLY A 205 -1.87 -15.34 -8.63
N ARG A 206 -1.58 -14.25 -7.90
CA ARG A 206 -1.26 -14.27 -6.47
C ARG A 206 -2.38 -13.66 -5.64
N GLU A 207 -2.75 -14.33 -4.55
CA GLU A 207 -3.70 -13.77 -3.59
C GLU A 207 -3.00 -12.86 -2.58
N VAL A 208 -3.43 -11.60 -2.51
CA VAL A 208 -2.91 -10.58 -1.61
C VAL A 208 -3.99 -10.12 -0.64
N THR A 209 -3.62 -9.92 0.62
CA THR A 209 -4.50 -9.37 1.66
C THR A 209 -4.68 -7.88 1.48
N VAL A 210 -5.91 -7.40 1.56
CA VAL A 210 -6.28 -6.02 1.29
C VAL A 210 -7.11 -5.40 2.39
N LEU A 211 -7.04 -4.08 2.44
CA LEU A 211 -7.85 -3.24 3.31
C LEU A 211 -8.70 -2.29 2.47
N LYS A 212 -9.99 -2.21 2.79
CA LYS A 212 -10.93 -1.29 2.13
C LYS A 212 -10.67 0.16 2.54
N ARG A 213 -10.78 1.09 1.59
CA ARG A 213 -10.72 2.55 1.83
C ARG A 213 -12.13 3.09 2.01
N GLY A 214 -12.55 3.27 3.26
CA GLY A 214 -13.86 3.88 3.56
C GLY A 214 -13.94 5.34 3.09
N GLY A 215 -15.07 5.72 2.49
CA GLY A 215 -15.37 7.11 2.10
C GLY A 215 -14.64 7.62 0.85
N TYR A 216 -14.01 6.74 0.07
CA TYR A 216 -13.27 7.09 -1.13
C TYR A 216 -14.01 6.60 -2.40
N SER A 217 -14.51 7.52 -3.23
CA SER A 217 -15.19 7.19 -4.49
C SER A 217 -14.33 7.59 -5.69
N TRP A 218 -13.75 6.59 -6.39
CA TRP A 218 -13.10 6.79 -7.68
C TRP A 218 -14.11 6.54 -8.80
N LYS A 219 -14.27 7.51 -9.71
CA LYS A 219 -15.13 7.40 -10.89
C LYS A 219 -14.30 7.43 -12.17
N GLY A 220 -13.30 6.55 -12.28
CA GLY A 220 -12.54 6.35 -13.53
C GLY A 220 -11.74 7.56 -14.01
N GLU A 221 -10.96 7.34 -15.09
CA GLU A 221 -10.34 8.41 -15.88
C GLU A 221 -11.43 8.97 -16.81
N GLU A 222 -12.14 10.05 -16.44
CA GLU A 222 -12.99 10.78 -17.40
C GLU A 222 -12.08 11.43 -18.45
N GLU A 223 -12.22 11.03 -19.72
CA GLU A 223 -11.72 11.82 -20.84
C GLU A 223 -12.36 13.21 -20.79
N VAL A 224 -11.59 14.22 -20.38
CA VAL A 224 -11.99 15.61 -20.52
C VAL A 224 -11.94 15.97 -22.01
N LYS A 225 -13.04 15.76 -22.72
CA LYS A 225 -13.36 16.56 -23.90
C LYS A 225 -14.18 17.75 -23.45
N GLU A 226 -13.55 18.92 -23.44
CA GLU A 226 -14.23 20.21 -23.30
C GLU A 226 -15.32 20.34 -24.37
N THR A 227 -16.56 20.61 -23.98
CA THR A 227 -17.48 21.53 -24.69
C THR A 227 -18.61 22.01 -23.76
N PRO A 228 -19.16 23.22 -23.99
CA PRO A 228 -19.91 23.99 -22.99
C PRO A 228 -21.40 23.63 -22.90
N ASN A 229 -21.99 24.01 -21.75
CA ASN A 229 -23.42 24.11 -21.39
C ASN A 229 -24.44 24.05 -22.55
N VAL A 230 -25.48 23.20 -22.44
CA VAL A 230 -26.92 23.57 -22.37
C VAL A 230 -27.77 22.40 -21.83
N ALA A 231 -28.67 22.79 -20.92
CA ALA A 231 -29.93 22.26 -20.37
C ALA A 231 -30.59 20.90 -20.78
N GLU A 232 -31.21 20.34 -19.73
CA GLU A 232 -32.52 19.65 -19.62
C GLU A 232 -32.83 18.31 -20.33
N ALA A 233 -33.35 17.39 -19.50
CA ALA A 233 -33.99 16.11 -19.78
C ALA A 233 -35.30 16.28 -20.61
N PRO A 234 -36.06 15.25 -21.07
CA PRO A 234 -36.29 13.96 -20.42
C PRO A 234 -36.45 12.70 -21.32
N ALA A 235 -36.73 11.60 -20.63
CA ALA A 235 -36.84 10.20 -21.07
C ALA A 235 -38.10 9.84 -21.90
N ALA A 236 -37.97 8.81 -22.75
CA ALA A 236 -39.00 7.86 -23.19
C ALA A 236 -38.30 6.67 -23.89
N ALA A 237 -38.36 5.44 -23.37
CA ALA A 237 -39.39 4.40 -23.59
C ALA A 237 -39.21 3.63 -24.93
N GLU A 238 -38.70 2.38 -24.84
CA GLU A 238 -39.33 1.11 -25.33
C GLU A 238 -38.57 0.56 -26.56
N THR A 239 -38.36 -0.73 -26.84
CA THR A 239 -39.13 -1.95 -26.53
C THR A 239 -38.25 -3.22 -26.79
N SER A 240 -38.52 -4.28 -26.02
CA SER A 240 -38.51 -5.74 -26.32
C SER A 240 -37.65 -6.31 -27.47
N THR A 241 -36.95 -7.44 -27.30
CA THR A 241 -37.59 -8.77 -27.32
C THR A 241 -36.64 -9.87 -26.82
N SER A 242 -37.11 -10.67 -25.85
CA SER A 242 -36.50 -11.94 -25.44
C SER A 242 -37.09 -13.09 -26.24
N SER A 243 -36.28 -14.08 -26.61
CA SER A 243 -36.74 -15.41 -26.99
C SER A 243 -36.22 -16.45 -25.98
N LYS A 244 -37.17 -17.10 -25.31
CA LYS A 244 -37.01 -18.28 -24.47
C LYS A 244 -36.75 -19.52 -25.34
N VAL A 245 -35.79 -20.35 -24.95
CA VAL A 245 -35.85 -21.81 -25.16
C VAL A 245 -35.40 -22.51 -23.87
N GLN A 246 -36.37 -23.19 -23.25
CA GLN A 246 -36.31 -24.28 -22.26
C GLN A 246 -35.60 -25.52 -22.87
N ASP A 247 -34.98 -26.49 -22.21
CA ASP A 247 -34.75 -26.86 -20.81
C ASP A 247 -33.90 -28.17 -20.82
N LEU A 248 -33.36 -28.56 -19.65
CA LEU A 248 -32.83 -29.86 -19.22
C LEU A 248 -31.43 -30.37 -19.68
N SER A 249 -30.47 -30.36 -18.73
CA SER A 249 -30.12 -31.59 -17.99
C SER A 249 -29.08 -31.39 -16.87
N LYS A 250 -29.54 -31.70 -15.66
CA LYS A 250 -28.87 -32.12 -14.42
C LYS A 250 -27.34 -32.38 -14.48
N ASN A 251 -26.58 -31.64 -13.68
CA ASN A 251 -25.72 -32.27 -12.67
C ASN A 251 -25.40 -31.32 -11.51
N THR A 252 -26.07 -31.57 -10.39
CA THR A 252 -25.90 -30.95 -9.08
C THR A 252 -24.69 -31.56 -8.35
N THR A 253 -23.73 -30.72 -7.98
CA THR A 253 -22.91 -30.94 -6.77
C THR A 253 -23.26 -29.85 -5.78
N THR A 254 -24.08 -30.22 -4.80
CA THR A 254 -24.56 -29.39 -3.71
C THR A 254 -23.41 -29.04 -2.77
N HIS A 255 -22.94 -27.79 -2.78
CA HIS A 255 -22.20 -27.26 -1.64
C HIS A 255 -23.18 -27.13 -0.47
N ALA A 256 -22.98 -27.89 0.61
CA ALA A 256 -23.76 -27.75 1.83
C ALA A 256 -23.71 -26.29 2.33
N LYS A 257 -24.87 -25.71 2.68
CA LYS A 257 -24.96 -24.34 3.20
C LYS A 257 -24.24 -24.28 4.56
N SER A 258 -22.96 -23.88 4.56
CA SER A 258 -22.13 -23.82 5.77
C SER A 258 -22.43 -22.55 6.57
N TRP A 259 -22.65 -22.70 7.88
CA TRP A 259 -22.80 -21.57 8.81
C TRP A 259 -21.43 -20.93 9.09
N SER A 260 -21.33 -19.62 8.92
CA SER A 260 -20.23 -18.84 9.49
C SER A 260 -20.49 -18.55 10.96
N THR A 261 -19.46 -18.61 11.79
CA THR A 261 -19.60 -18.53 13.25
C THR A 261 -18.52 -17.63 13.81
N SER A 262 -18.90 -16.67 14.66
CA SER A 262 -17.95 -15.82 15.37
C SER A 262 -17.18 -16.60 16.43
N GLN A 263 -16.03 -16.07 16.84
CA GLN A 263 -15.38 -16.55 18.05
C GLN A 263 -16.30 -16.32 19.28
N PRO A 264 -16.38 -17.28 20.22
CA PRO A 264 -17.11 -17.09 21.46
C PRO A 264 -16.48 -15.98 22.31
N VAL A 265 -17.25 -14.95 22.65
CA VAL A 265 -16.79 -13.88 23.53
C VAL A 265 -17.47 -14.00 24.87
N THR A 266 -16.67 -14.15 25.93
CA THR A 266 -17.17 -14.27 27.31
C THR A 266 -16.81 -13.02 28.10
N LEU A 267 -17.80 -12.38 28.74
CA LEU A 267 -17.59 -11.30 29.70
C LEU A 267 -18.48 -11.51 30.92
N LYS A 268 -17.91 -11.43 32.12
CA LYS A 268 -18.63 -11.62 33.40
C LYS A 268 -19.52 -12.87 33.37
N GLN A 269 -18.93 -13.99 32.95
CA GLN A 269 -19.57 -15.32 32.80
C GLN A 269 -20.69 -15.40 31.74
N SER A 270 -21.07 -14.29 31.09
CA SER A 270 -21.98 -14.33 29.95
C SER A 270 -21.22 -14.57 28.66
N THR A 271 -21.64 -15.55 27.86
CA THR A 271 -20.98 -15.94 26.61
C THR A 271 -21.86 -15.61 25.41
N PHE A 272 -21.27 -15.03 24.37
CA PHE A 272 -21.93 -14.64 23.13
C PHE A 272 -21.31 -15.35 21.94
N VAL A 273 -22.15 -15.86 21.05
CA VAL A 273 -21.76 -16.41 19.76
C VAL A 273 -22.77 -15.94 18.73
N VAL A 274 -22.29 -15.49 17.58
CA VAL A 274 -23.14 -15.13 16.44
C VAL A 274 -22.85 -16.05 15.28
N ARG A 275 -23.90 -16.49 14.59
CA ARG A 275 -23.82 -17.33 13.40
C ARG A 275 -24.53 -16.65 12.25
N ALA A 276 -23.94 -16.69 11.06
CA ALA A 276 -24.55 -16.11 9.87
C ALA A 276 -24.54 -17.10 8.70
N ILE A 277 -25.58 -17.04 7.86
CA ILE A 277 -25.78 -17.89 6.69
C ILE A 277 -26.49 -17.12 5.59
N SER A 278 -26.25 -17.49 4.34
CA SER A 278 -26.97 -16.88 3.21
C SER A 278 -28.43 -17.34 3.21
N LEU A 279 -29.33 -16.38 2.98
CA LEU A 279 -30.77 -16.60 2.91
C LEU A 279 -31.30 -15.92 1.65
N THR A 280 -31.76 -16.73 0.69
CA THR A 280 -32.28 -16.23 -0.59
C THR A 280 -33.78 -15.98 -0.55
N GLU A 281 -34.51 -16.68 0.32
CA GLU A 281 -35.96 -16.60 0.39
C GLU A 281 -36.43 -16.64 1.86
N PRO A 282 -37.36 -15.74 2.27
CA PRO A 282 -37.85 -15.69 3.64
C PRO A 282 -38.45 -17.01 4.15
N SER A 283 -39.09 -17.79 3.27
CA SER A 283 -39.71 -19.09 3.58
C SER A 283 -38.70 -20.12 4.10
N GLN A 284 -37.43 -20.03 3.66
CA GLN A 284 -36.36 -20.97 4.05
C GLN A 284 -35.89 -20.79 5.51
N ARG A 285 -36.19 -19.65 6.15
CA ARG A 285 -35.73 -19.32 7.51
C ARG A 285 -36.02 -20.44 8.49
N GLN A 286 -37.27 -20.93 8.53
CA GLN A 286 -37.70 -21.91 9.52
C GLN A 286 -36.93 -23.23 9.40
N SER A 287 -36.77 -23.72 8.16
CA SER A 287 -36.01 -24.94 7.87
C SER A 287 -34.52 -24.78 8.22
N ILE A 288 -33.94 -23.62 7.91
CA ILE A 288 -32.54 -23.30 8.22
C ILE A 288 -32.29 -23.23 9.73
N LEU A 289 -33.19 -22.60 10.49
CA LEU A 289 -33.10 -22.57 11.95
C LEU A 289 -33.22 -23.96 12.55
N GLN A 290 -34.21 -24.77 12.12
CA GLN A 290 -34.37 -26.13 12.61
C GLN A 290 -33.13 -27.00 12.34
N SER A 291 -32.51 -26.85 11.18
CA SER A 291 -31.24 -27.48 10.84
C SER A 291 -30.09 -27.03 11.76
N LEU A 292 -30.02 -25.74 12.10
CA LEU A 292 -29.03 -25.21 13.03
C LEU A 292 -29.16 -25.80 14.45
N PHE A 293 -30.38 -25.84 15.00
CA PHE A 293 -30.61 -26.43 16.33
C PHE A 293 -30.28 -27.93 16.35
N SER A 294 -30.58 -28.65 15.26
CA SER A 294 -30.22 -30.06 15.12
C SER A 294 -28.71 -30.27 15.03
N ALA A 295 -27.99 -29.37 14.35
CA ALA A 295 -26.54 -29.44 14.19
C ALA A 295 -25.77 -28.99 15.44
N VAL A 296 -26.33 -28.08 16.24
CA VAL A 296 -25.70 -27.53 17.45
C VAL A 296 -26.68 -27.61 18.63
N PRO A 297 -26.79 -28.78 19.29
CA PRO A 297 -27.73 -28.99 20.40
C PRO A 297 -27.50 -28.06 21.59
N SER A 298 -26.28 -27.54 21.76
CA SER A 298 -25.96 -26.61 22.86
C SER A 298 -26.77 -25.30 22.79
N LEU A 299 -27.37 -24.97 21.64
CA LEU A 299 -28.23 -23.79 21.49
C LEU A 299 -29.52 -23.91 22.30
N GLU A 300 -30.03 -25.11 22.55
CA GLU A 300 -31.23 -25.32 23.37
C GLU A 300 -31.01 -24.95 24.85
N SER A 301 -29.76 -25.07 25.30
CA SER A 301 -29.36 -24.66 26.66
C SER A 301 -29.09 -23.16 26.81
N ALA A 302 -29.13 -22.40 25.71
CA ALA A 302 -28.86 -20.97 25.74
C ALA A 302 -30.04 -20.19 26.32
N THR A 303 -29.73 -19.13 27.06
CA THR A 303 -30.75 -18.23 27.61
C THR A 303 -31.50 -17.45 26.54
N HIS A 304 -30.81 -17.06 25.47
CA HIS A 304 -31.40 -16.27 24.38
C HIS A 304 -30.79 -16.70 23.04
N ASN A 305 -31.64 -16.95 22.04
CA ASN A 305 -31.33 -17.22 20.64
C ASN A 305 -32.10 -16.22 19.76
N ALA A 306 -31.66 -14.97 19.79
CA ALA A 306 -32.23 -13.92 18.95
C ALA A 306 -31.81 -14.12 17.48
N TRP A 307 -32.63 -13.68 16.53
CA TRP A 307 -32.28 -13.75 15.11
C TRP A 307 -32.77 -12.53 14.34
N ALA A 308 -32.14 -12.28 13.19
CA ALA A 308 -32.54 -11.24 12.27
C ALA A 308 -32.14 -11.63 10.85
N TYR A 309 -32.93 -11.21 9.85
CA TYR A 309 -32.56 -11.38 8.45
C TYR A 309 -32.90 -10.15 7.61
N ARG A 310 -32.18 -10.02 6.49
CA ARG A 310 -32.45 -9.05 5.43
C ARG A 310 -32.35 -9.78 4.10
N VAL A 311 -33.43 -9.82 3.32
CA VAL A 311 -33.49 -10.59 2.06
C VAL A 311 -34.15 -9.76 0.97
N LYS A 312 -33.59 -9.80 -0.24
CA LYS A 312 -34.19 -9.22 -1.44
C LYS A 312 -35.39 -10.03 -1.90
N VAL A 313 -36.54 -9.38 -2.02
CA VAL A 313 -37.77 -9.98 -2.54
C VAL A 313 -38.14 -9.28 -3.85
N PRO A 314 -38.35 -10.03 -4.94
CA PRO A 314 -38.86 -9.46 -6.19
C PRO A 314 -40.24 -8.85 -5.95
N THR A 315 -40.47 -7.63 -6.41
CA THR A 315 -41.79 -6.99 -6.38
C THR A 315 -42.43 -7.19 -7.76
N ASN A 316 -43.75 -7.41 -7.80
CA ASN A 316 -44.51 -7.59 -9.06
C ASN A 316 -44.60 -6.33 -9.94
N LEU A 317 -43.83 -5.29 -9.61
CA LEU A 317 -43.79 -4.00 -10.30
C LEU A 317 -42.38 -3.81 -10.89
N PHE A 318 -42.29 -3.76 -12.22
CA PHE A 318 -41.12 -3.28 -12.99
C PHE A 318 -39.75 -3.89 -12.61
N ASN A 319 -39.66 -5.19 -12.32
CA ASN A 319 -38.42 -5.87 -11.89
C ASN A 319 -37.73 -5.23 -10.67
N ALA A 320 -38.45 -4.43 -9.88
CA ALA A 320 -37.91 -3.78 -8.70
C ALA A 320 -37.75 -4.81 -7.56
N THR A 321 -36.63 -4.71 -6.85
CA THR A 321 -36.33 -5.59 -5.71
C THR A 321 -36.47 -4.80 -4.41
N THR A 322 -37.31 -5.28 -3.49
CA THR A 322 -37.50 -4.68 -2.16
C THR A 322 -36.77 -5.51 -1.11
N ILE A 323 -36.13 -4.89 -0.13
CA ILE A 323 -35.50 -5.62 0.97
C ILE A 323 -36.55 -5.86 2.06
N ARG A 324 -36.82 -7.13 2.35
CA ARG A 324 -37.64 -7.54 3.49
C ARG A 324 -36.74 -7.81 4.70
N GLU A 325 -37.13 -7.24 5.83
CA GLU A 325 -36.39 -7.32 7.09
C GLU A 325 -37.32 -7.85 8.20
N GLU A 326 -36.85 -8.80 8.99
CA GLU A 326 -37.60 -9.36 10.12
C GLU A 326 -36.62 -9.81 11.21
N SER A 327 -37.03 -9.72 12.47
CA SER A 327 -36.18 -10.06 13.62
C SER A 327 -36.97 -10.58 14.80
N PHE A 328 -36.28 -11.26 15.71
CA PHE A 328 -36.82 -11.81 16.95
C PHE A 328 -35.80 -11.67 18.08
N ASP A 329 -36.25 -11.12 19.21
CA ASP A 329 -35.39 -10.75 20.34
C ASP A 329 -35.11 -11.91 21.32
N ASP A 330 -35.97 -12.92 21.34
CA ASP A 330 -35.93 -14.05 22.28
C ASP A 330 -35.69 -13.66 23.75
N GLY A 331 -36.38 -12.63 24.24
CA GLY A 331 -36.27 -12.15 25.63
C GLY A 331 -35.09 -11.21 25.91
N GLU A 332 -34.12 -11.07 25.00
CA GLU A 332 -33.07 -10.04 25.08
C GLU A 332 -33.61 -8.72 24.48
N SER A 333 -34.30 -7.90 25.28
CA SER A 333 -35.02 -6.72 24.77
C SER A 333 -34.15 -5.77 23.92
N GLY A 334 -34.61 -5.50 22.70
CA GLY A 334 -33.97 -4.61 21.72
C GLY A 334 -32.92 -5.31 20.84
N CYS A 335 -32.76 -6.62 20.96
CA CYS A 335 -31.70 -7.36 20.30
C CYS A 335 -31.93 -7.51 18.78
N GLY A 336 -33.14 -7.88 18.35
CA GLY A 336 -33.50 -8.05 16.96
C GLY A 336 -33.41 -6.75 16.16
N SER A 337 -33.92 -5.64 16.71
CA SER A 337 -33.79 -4.32 16.09
C SER A 337 -32.33 -3.86 16.01
N PHE A 338 -31.53 -4.15 17.05
CA PHE A 338 -30.08 -3.91 17.04
C PHE A 338 -29.36 -4.72 15.94
N LEU A 339 -29.72 -6.00 15.75
CA LEU A 339 -29.16 -6.84 14.70
C LEU A 339 -29.50 -6.30 13.31
N ILE A 340 -30.77 -5.95 13.05
CA ILE A 340 -31.20 -5.36 11.77
C ILE A 340 -30.42 -4.08 11.48
N LYS A 341 -30.37 -3.14 12.44
CA LYS A 341 -29.65 -1.87 12.28
C LYS A 341 -28.17 -2.11 11.96
N SER A 342 -27.52 -3.03 12.68
CA SER A 342 -26.11 -3.35 12.44
C SER A 342 -25.91 -3.99 11.05
N MET A 343 -26.83 -4.84 10.61
CA MET A 343 -26.80 -5.42 9.27
C MET A 343 -27.05 -4.39 8.16
N GLN A 344 -27.88 -3.37 8.41
CA GLN A 344 -28.07 -2.22 7.50
C GLN A 344 -26.79 -1.40 7.36
N GLU A 345 -26.13 -1.07 8.48
CA GLU A 345 -24.86 -0.32 8.51
C GLU A 345 -23.76 -1.04 7.72
N MET A 346 -23.75 -2.38 7.74
CA MET A 346 -22.80 -3.22 6.98
C MET A 346 -23.28 -3.59 5.58
N ASN A 347 -24.45 -3.10 5.16
CA ASN A 347 -25.14 -3.49 3.92
C ASN A 347 -25.20 -5.02 3.69
N ALA A 348 -25.38 -5.78 4.77
CA ALA A 348 -25.51 -7.23 4.71
C ALA A 348 -26.94 -7.60 4.28
N VAL A 349 -27.09 -7.99 3.02
CA VAL A 349 -28.36 -8.43 2.41
C VAL A 349 -28.26 -9.90 2.03
N ASP A 350 -29.41 -10.55 1.81
CA ASP A 350 -29.53 -11.99 1.50
C ASP A 350 -28.90 -12.86 2.59
N THR A 351 -29.12 -12.44 3.85
CA THR A 351 -28.42 -12.95 5.04
C THR A 351 -29.38 -13.20 6.18
N LEU A 352 -29.23 -14.35 6.84
CA LEU A 352 -29.79 -14.66 8.16
C LEU A 352 -28.68 -14.70 9.21
N VAL A 353 -28.94 -14.10 10.36
CA VAL A 353 -28.07 -14.12 11.53
C VAL A 353 -28.82 -14.67 12.73
N VAL A 354 -28.14 -15.50 13.52
CA VAL A 354 -28.59 -16.00 14.82
C VAL A 354 -27.56 -15.61 15.87
N MET A 355 -28.00 -14.88 16.89
CA MET A 355 -27.20 -14.49 18.04
C MET A 355 -27.62 -15.28 19.27
N THR A 356 -26.66 -16.02 19.81
CA THR A 356 -26.86 -16.85 20.98
C THR A 356 -26.12 -16.27 22.16
N ARG A 357 -26.81 -16.19 23.30
CA ARG A 357 -26.28 -15.75 24.58
C ARG A 357 -26.54 -16.80 25.66
N TRP A 358 -25.48 -17.18 26.38
CA TRP A 358 -25.57 -17.88 27.66
C TRP A 358 -25.34 -16.88 28.79
N TYR A 359 -26.34 -16.67 29.65
CA TYR A 359 -26.29 -15.72 30.75
C TYR A 359 -25.51 -16.29 31.94
N GLY A 360 -24.52 -15.52 32.40
CA GLY A 360 -23.65 -15.91 33.51
C GLY A 360 -24.08 -15.42 34.89
N GLY A 361 -25.31 -14.94 35.06
CA GLY A 361 -25.78 -14.43 36.36
C GLY A 361 -25.50 -12.95 36.65
N ILE A 362 -24.72 -12.26 35.80
CA ILE A 362 -24.37 -10.83 35.98
C ILE A 362 -24.92 -9.99 34.83
N MET A 363 -25.68 -8.94 35.16
CA MET A 363 -26.19 -7.99 34.18
C MET A 363 -25.05 -7.15 33.57
N LEU A 364 -24.93 -7.20 32.25
CA LEU A 364 -23.87 -6.52 31.51
C LEU A 364 -24.19 -5.05 31.17
N GLY A 365 -25.46 -4.64 31.25
CA GLY A 365 -25.86 -3.29 30.83
C GLY A 365 -25.46 -2.99 29.37
N PRO A 366 -24.98 -1.77 29.06
CA PRO A 366 -24.61 -1.38 27.70
C PRO A 366 -23.47 -2.20 27.06
N ASP A 367 -22.59 -2.81 27.86
CA ASP A 367 -21.44 -3.58 27.36
C ASP A 367 -21.87 -4.77 26.49
N ARG A 368 -23.07 -5.32 26.74
CA ARG A 368 -23.62 -6.41 25.94
C ARG A 368 -23.71 -6.02 24.46
N TRP A 369 -24.14 -4.80 24.15
CA TRP A 369 -24.30 -4.32 22.78
C TRP A 369 -22.97 -4.21 22.04
N ARG A 370 -21.92 -3.77 22.73
CA ARG A 370 -20.57 -3.71 22.17
C ARG A 370 -20.06 -5.11 21.80
N ILE A 371 -20.27 -6.09 22.68
CA ILE A 371 -19.85 -7.49 22.43
C ILE A 371 -20.65 -8.11 21.29
N MET A 372 -21.97 -7.94 21.32
CA MET A 372 -22.87 -8.43 20.28
C MET A 372 -22.49 -7.88 18.91
N ARG A 373 -22.17 -6.57 18.81
CA ARG A 373 -21.68 -5.96 17.56
C ARG A 373 -20.39 -6.61 17.08
N ASN A 374 -19.44 -6.81 17.97
CA ASN A 374 -18.15 -7.42 17.61
C ASN A 374 -18.34 -8.86 17.10
N CYS A 375 -19.14 -9.67 17.80
CA CYS A 375 -19.44 -11.05 17.38
C CYS A 375 -20.19 -11.06 16.05
N LEU A 376 -21.14 -10.14 15.86
CA LEU A 376 -21.88 -10.00 14.61
C LEU A 376 -20.96 -9.67 13.44
N ASN A 377 -20.10 -8.67 13.59
CA ASN A 377 -19.14 -8.28 12.56
C ASN A 377 -18.21 -9.44 12.18
N ASP A 378 -17.73 -10.17 13.18
CA ASP A 378 -16.88 -11.35 13.01
C ASP A 378 -17.61 -12.44 12.20
N ALA A 379 -18.83 -12.82 12.60
CA ALA A 379 -19.64 -13.81 11.88
C ALA A 379 -19.96 -13.40 10.43
N LEU A 380 -20.34 -12.14 10.21
CA LEU A 380 -20.62 -11.65 8.85
C LEU A 380 -19.37 -11.62 7.98
N SER A 381 -18.21 -11.27 8.56
CA SER A 381 -16.92 -11.28 7.86
C SER A 381 -16.48 -12.70 7.48
N GLU A 382 -16.63 -13.67 8.39
CA GLU A 382 -16.37 -15.08 8.11
C GLU A 382 -17.37 -15.64 7.08
N ARG A 383 -18.64 -15.16 7.05
CA ARG A 383 -19.58 -15.56 6.00
C ARG A 383 -19.09 -15.18 4.62
N LEU A 384 -18.68 -13.93 4.45
CA LEU A 384 -18.09 -13.43 3.20
C LEU A 384 -16.85 -14.26 2.80
N ARG A 385 -16.16 -14.87 3.77
CA ARG A 385 -15.02 -15.76 3.54
C ARG A 385 -15.43 -17.18 3.14
N VAL A 386 -16.48 -17.74 3.76
CA VAL A 386 -16.93 -19.14 3.59
C VAL A 386 -17.84 -19.33 2.36
N THR A 387 -18.64 -18.33 1.99
CA THR A 387 -19.55 -18.45 0.84
C THR A 387 -18.82 -18.36 -0.50
N GLY A 388 -17.54 -17.97 -0.53
CA GLY A 388 -16.75 -17.91 -1.75
C GLY A 388 -17.31 -16.99 -2.83
N GLU A 389 -18.37 -16.23 -2.53
CA GLU A 389 -18.65 -14.98 -3.20
C GLU A 389 -17.40 -14.16 -2.97
N GLN A 390 -16.52 -14.12 -3.98
CA GLN A 390 -15.56 -13.05 -4.16
C GLN A 390 -16.27 -11.82 -3.64
N ALA A 391 -15.81 -11.25 -2.53
CA ALA A 391 -16.40 -10.02 -2.02
C ALA A 391 -16.49 -9.15 -3.26
N THR A 392 -17.71 -8.89 -3.72
CA THR A 392 -17.93 -7.90 -4.77
C THR A 392 -17.59 -6.62 -4.05
N ILE A 393 -16.30 -6.31 -4.00
CA ILE A 393 -15.72 -5.10 -3.44
C ILE A 393 -16.33 -4.06 -4.35
N GLY A 394 -17.47 -3.50 -3.91
CA GLY A 394 -18.40 -2.77 -4.75
C GLY A 394 -17.82 -1.43 -5.16
N GLY A 395 -16.90 -1.42 -6.12
CA GLY A 395 -16.25 -0.21 -6.60
C GLY A 395 -15.32 0.46 -5.57
N GLU A 396 -15.11 -0.13 -4.39
CA GLU A 396 -14.34 0.51 -3.31
C GLU A 396 -12.84 0.42 -3.58
N ALA A 397 -12.13 1.52 -3.33
CA ALA A 397 -10.68 1.55 -3.46
C ALA A 397 -10.01 0.71 -2.35
N LEU A 398 -8.89 0.06 -2.69
CA LEU A 398 -8.21 -0.91 -1.84
C LEU A 398 -6.78 -0.51 -1.52
N TRP A 399 -6.27 -0.99 -0.39
CA TRP A 399 -4.85 -0.96 -0.02
C TRP A 399 -4.32 -2.38 0.10
N GLY A 400 -3.11 -2.63 -0.41
CA GLY A 400 -2.37 -3.86 -0.11
C GLY A 400 -1.82 -3.79 1.31
N ILE A 401 -2.16 -4.76 2.16
CA ILE A 401 -1.67 -4.83 3.53
C ILE A 401 -0.23 -5.36 3.52
N ASP A 402 0.66 -4.71 4.28
CA ASP A 402 2.05 -5.15 4.45
C ASP A 402 2.17 -6.08 5.68
N LEU A 403 1.94 -7.38 5.44
CA LEU A 403 1.95 -8.40 6.49
C LEU A 403 3.32 -8.56 7.18
N GLU A 404 4.42 -8.33 6.47
CA GLU A 404 5.77 -8.39 7.03
C GLU A 404 6.04 -7.19 7.95
N ALA A 405 5.56 -6.01 7.57
CA ALA A 405 5.55 -4.85 8.47
C ALA A 405 4.61 -5.06 9.68
N MET A 406 3.50 -5.79 9.54
CA MET A 406 2.64 -6.16 10.67
C MET A 406 3.39 -7.05 11.66
N ARG A 407 3.98 -8.14 11.16
CA ARG A 407 4.74 -9.10 11.97
C ARG A 407 5.89 -8.43 12.72
N SER A 408 6.69 -7.63 12.01
CA SER A 408 7.84 -6.94 12.61
C SER A 408 7.44 -5.89 13.66
N LYS A 409 6.33 -5.17 13.46
CA LYS A 409 5.83 -4.20 14.45
C LYS A 409 5.26 -4.86 15.69
N ALA A 410 4.61 -6.01 15.56
CA ALA A 410 4.09 -6.75 16.70
C ALA A 410 5.21 -7.33 17.60
N GLY A 411 6.35 -7.70 17.02
CA GLY A 411 7.55 -8.09 17.77
C GLY A 411 8.21 -6.94 18.56
N SER A 412 7.86 -5.69 18.24
CA SER A 412 8.35 -4.46 18.89
C SER A 412 7.30 -3.87 19.84
N ALA A 413 6.66 -4.70 20.66
CA ALA A 413 5.67 -4.28 21.66
C ALA A 413 6.32 -3.51 22.82
N GLY A 414 6.71 -2.26 22.54
CA GLY A 414 7.26 -1.32 23.49
C GLY A 414 7.63 -0.05 22.74
N THR A 415 6.85 1.01 22.94
CA THR A 415 7.02 2.39 22.44
C THR A 415 6.56 2.72 21.01
N ALA A 416 5.62 3.69 20.97
CA ALA A 416 5.19 4.55 19.87
C ALA A 416 4.16 3.99 18.86
N SER A 417 2.88 4.20 19.19
CA SER A 417 1.81 4.39 18.19
C SER A 417 2.14 5.62 17.34
N SER A 418 2.83 5.41 16.22
CA SER A 418 2.89 6.39 15.15
C SER A 418 1.57 6.30 14.39
N ARG A 419 0.65 7.22 14.70
CA ARG A 419 -0.55 7.48 13.90
C ARG A 419 -0.09 7.98 12.53
N SER A 420 -0.27 7.19 11.47
CA SER A 420 -0.12 7.67 10.09
C SER A 420 -1.35 8.48 9.72
N HIS A 421 -1.25 9.80 9.83
CA HIS A 421 -2.37 10.72 9.59
C HIS A 421 -2.65 10.98 8.09
N GLU A 422 -1.90 10.34 7.19
CA GLU A 422 -1.83 10.68 5.75
C GLU A 422 -2.57 9.68 4.84
N ALA A 423 -2.92 8.50 5.36
CA ALA A 423 -3.87 7.58 4.76
C ALA A 423 -4.70 7.07 5.93
N GLY A 424 -6.03 7.22 5.91
CA GLY A 424 -6.96 6.97 7.02
C GLY A 424 -7.04 5.53 7.55
N VAL A 425 -5.90 4.86 7.73
CA VAL A 425 -5.75 3.48 8.15
C VAL A 425 -5.29 3.47 9.60
N ILE A 426 -6.23 3.24 10.51
CA ILE A 426 -5.93 3.09 11.94
C ILE A 426 -5.28 1.71 12.13
N GLY A 427 -4.00 1.69 12.51
CA GLY A 427 -3.34 0.53 13.14
C GLY A 427 -2.70 -0.54 12.25
N MET A 428 -3.04 -0.63 10.95
CA MET A 428 -2.47 -1.64 10.04
C MET A 428 -1.50 -1.02 9.01
N PRO A 429 -0.27 -1.53 8.86
CA PRO A 429 0.65 -1.07 7.84
C PRO A 429 0.20 -1.51 6.44
N ILE A 430 0.29 -0.59 5.50
CA ILE A 430 -0.03 -0.81 4.08
C ILE A 430 1.22 -0.61 3.23
N HIS A 431 1.24 -1.22 2.05
CA HIS A 431 2.22 -0.92 1.03
C HIS A 431 1.96 0.48 0.46
N ARG A 432 2.84 1.43 0.80
CA ARG A 432 2.68 2.83 0.43
C ARG A 432 2.89 3.05 -1.08
N PRO A 433 1.97 3.73 -1.78
CA PRO A 433 2.06 3.93 -3.22
C PRO A 433 3.26 4.80 -3.63
N GLU A 434 3.67 5.76 -2.80
CA GLU A 434 4.83 6.62 -3.07
C GLU A 434 6.12 5.78 -3.13
N THR A 435 6.21 4.76 -2.27
CA THR A 435 7.37 3.88 -2.23
C THR A 435 7.43 2.98 -3.46
N ALA A 436 6.28 2.48 -3.92
CA ALA A 436 6.17 1.71 -5.15
C ALA A 436 6.51 2.56 -6.38
N LYS A 437 5.97 3.78 -6.47
CA LYS A 437 6.27 4.75 -7.53
C LYS A 437 7.77 5.06 -7.59
N ALA A 438 8.37 5.44 -6.46
CA ALA A 438 9.81 5.71 -6.39
C ALA A 438 10.67 4.48 -6.76
N TYR A 439 10.19 3.27 -6.43
CA TYR A 439 10.90 2.04 -6.77
C TYR A 439 10.96 1.81 -8.29
N LEU A 440 9.89 2.13 -9.04
CA LEU A 440 9.90 2.09 -10.51
C LEU A 440 10.95 3.06 -11.07
N PHE A 441 10.88 4.35 -10.74
CA PHE A 441 11.82 5.36 -11.27
C PHE A 441 13.29 5.04 -10.95
N ARG A 442 13.57 4.50 -9.76
CA ARG A 442 14.93 4.10 -9.38
C ARG A 442 15.41 2.88 -10.18
N SER A 443 14.52 1.94 -10.48
CA SER A 443 14.90 0.65 -11.07
C SER A 443 15.10 0.71 -12.58
N PHE A 444 14.43 1.63 -13.28
CA PHE A 444 14.51 1.81 -14.72
C PHE A 444 15.35 3.03 -15.15
N ALA A 445 16.28 3.46 -14.29
CA ALA A 445 17.08 4.65 -14.50
C ALA A 445 18.16 4.53 -15.59
N THR A 446 18.52 3.32 -16.03
CA THR A 446 19.65 3.08 -16.93
C THR A 446 19.17 2.51 -18.26
N ARG A 447 19.34 3.28 -19.34
CA ARG A 447 19.20 2.83 -20.73
C ARG A 447 20.57 2.36 -21.24
N VAL A 448 20.56 1.31 -22.06
CA VAL A 448 21.74 0.81 -22.77
C VAL A 448 21.63 1.23 -24.22
N ASP A 449 22.62 1.97 -24.71
CA ASP A 449 22.70 2.34 -26.12
C ASP A 449 23.07 1.10 -26.94
N THR A 450 22.22 0.77 -27.92
CA THR A 450 22.32 -0.43 -28.77
C THR A 450 23.62 -0.48 -29.59
N SER A 451 24.37 0.62 -29.69
CA SER A 451 25.65 0.72 -30.40
C SER A 451 26.84 0.03 -29.70
N GLN A 452 26.73 -0.37 -28.43
CA GLN A 452 27.82 -1.04 -27.69
C GLN A 452 27.56 -2.51 -27.35
N ALA A 453 26.37 -3.03 -27.66
CA ALA A 453 25.94 -4.36 -27.21
C ALA A 453 26.37 -5.50 -28.16
N GLU A 454 26.82 -5.22 -29.39
CA GLU A 454 27.14 -6.26 -30.39
C GLU A 454 28.62 -6.66 -30.45
N GLU A 455 29.56 -5.90 -29.89
CA GLU A 455 31.01 -6.27 -29.92
C GLU A 455 31.43 -7.26 -28.82
N GLY A 456 30.50 -7.67 -27.94
CA GLY A 456 30.84 -8.33 -26.68
C GLY A 456 30.91 -9.86 -26.68
N LYS A 457 30.76 -10.58 -27.80
CA LYS A 457 30.88 -12.07 -27.83
C LYS A 457 31.31 -12.63 -29.20
N SER A 458 32.60 -12.71 -29.47
CA SER A 458 33.26 -13.88 -30.11
C SER A 458 34.77 -13.65 -30.27
N ASN A 459 35.59 -14.24 -29.39
CA ASN A 459 36.63 -15.20 -29.81
C ASN A 459 37.45 -15.74 -28.63
N THR A 460 37.26 -17.04 -28.44
CA THR A 460 38.16 -18.11 -28.03
C THR A 460 39.61 -17.76 -27.69
N SER A 461 40.00 -18.24 -26.51
CA SER A 461 41.36 -18.49 -26.05
C SER A 461 42.15 -19.42 -26.97
N GLN A 462 43.30 -18.96 -27.48
CA GLN A 462 44.45 -19.81 -27.76
C GLN A 462 45.77 -19.00 -27.69
N THR A 463 46.68 -19.54 -26.89
CA THR A 463 48.06 -19.13 -26.63
C THR A 463 48.99 -19.51 -27.79
N SER A 464 49.90 -18.61 -28.20
CA SER A 464 51.38 -18.84 -28.27
C SER A 464 52.14 -17.94 -29.28
N HIS A 465 53.33 -17.52 -28.82
CA HIS A 465 54.57 -17.12 -29.50
C HIS A 465 54.86 -15.69 -30.05
N ASN A 466 56.07 -15.23 -29.64
CA ASN A 466 56.94 -14.12 -30.10
C ASN A 466 57.02 -14.04 -31.64
N ASP A 467 57.28 -12.90 -32.30
CA ASP A 467 58.51 -12.09 -32.20
C ASP A 467 58.40 -10.81 -33.08
N ARG A 468 59.24 -9.80 -32.81
CA ARG A 468 59.69 -8.68 -33.68
C ARG A 468 58.83 -7.40 -33.90
N GLN A 469 59.20 -6.38 -33.12
CA GLN A 469 59.74 -5.07 -33.52
C GLN A 469 59.16 -4.34 -34.77
N SER A 470 58.31 -3.33 -34.54
CA SER A 470 58.32 -2.03 -35.24
C SER A 470 57.28 -1.05 -34.65
N THR A 471 57.74 0.08 -34.11
CA THR A 471 56.99 1.36 -34.06
C THR A 471 57.46 2.24 -35.23
N PRO A 472 56.79 3.35 -35.62
CA PRO A 472 55.64 4.02 -35.00
C PRO A 472 54.53 4.47 -35.99
N GLN A 473 53.28 4.58 -35.54
CA GLN A 473 52.44 5.74 -35.91
C GLN A 473 51.27 5.94 -34.96
N LYS A 474 51.23 7.16 -34.40
CA LYS A 474 50.18 7.70 -33.54
C LYS A 474 48.90 7.91 -34.36
N THR A 475 47.84 7.18 -34.03
CA THR A 475 46.46 7.67 -34.12
C THR A 475 45.73 7.26 -32.86
N SER A 476 45.69 8.17 -31.88
CA SER A 476 44.87 8.05 -30.69
C SER A 476 43.39 8.04 -31.09
N PRO A 477 42.56 7.04 -30.71
CA PRO A 477 41.12 7.18 -30.83
C PRO A 477 40.68 8.22 -29.80
N SER A 478 40.04 9.26 -30.27
CA SER A 478 39.43 10.29 -29.44
C SER A 478 38.40 9.63 -28.52
N LYS A 479 38.74 9.48 -27.24
CA LYS A 479 37.74 9.27 -26.18
C LYS A 479 36.85 10.50 -26.17
N THR A 480 35.70 10.42 -26.83
CA THR A 480 34.59 11.35 -26.63
C THR A 480 34.14 11.21 -25.18
N THR A 481 34.65 12.08 -24.32
CA THR A 481 34.18 12.17 -22.94
C THR A 481 32.71 12.54 -22.98
N SER A 482 31.82 11.60 -22.65
CA SER A 482 30.40 11.86 -22.49
C SER A 482 30.22 13.04 -21.53
N LYS A 483 29.65 14.16 -22.01
CA LYS A 483 29.35 15.31 -21.15
C LYS A 483 28.53 14.81 -19.96
N ARG A 484 28.95 15.20 -18.74
CA ARG A 484 28.24 14.83 -17.51
C ARG A 484 26.86 15.48 -17.53
N LYS A 485 25.82 14.67 -17.71
CA LYS A 485 24.41 15.11 -17.73
C LYS A 485 24.05 15.85 -16.43
N THR A 486 23.18 16.84 -16.54
CA THR A 486 22.68 17.57 -15.37
C THR A 486 21.73 16.69 -14.53
N ALA A 487 21.51 17.03 -13.26
CA ALA A 487 20.60 16.27 -12.40
C ALA A 487 19.17 16.23 -12.95
N ARG A 488 18.71 17.36 -13.52
CA ARG A 488 17.39 17.48 -14.16
C ARG A 488 17.28 16.64 -15.43
N GLU A 489 18.33 16.59 -16.25
CA GLU A 489 18.36 15.71 -17.43
C GLU A 489 18.31 14.23 -17.03
N LEU A 490 19.02 13.84 -15.97
CA LEU A 490 18.99 12.46 -15.47
C LEU A 490 17.63 12.08 -14.88
N GLU A 491 16.91 13.03 -14.28
CA GLU A 491 15.54 12.81 -13.79
C GLU A 491 14.56 12.65 -14.95
N LEU A 492 14.62 13.54 -15.95
CA LEU A 492 13.80 13.43 -17.15
C LEU A 492 14.05 12.12 -17.91
N GLU A 493 15.31 11.67 -17.99
CA GLU A 493 15.66 10.39 -18.63
C GLU A 493 15.05 9.20 -17.87
N LYS A 494 15.02 9.22 -16.53
CA LYS A 494 14.33 8.21 -15.73
C LYS A 494 12.84 8.19 -16.03
N GLU A 495 12.22 9.37 -16.10
CA GLU A 495 10.80 9.48 -16.42
C GLU A 495 10.47 8.93 -17.79
N GLN A 496 11.25 9.28 -18.82
CA GLN A 496 11.09 8.76 -20.17
C GLN A 496 11.27 7.24 -20.23
N ASN A 497 12.23 6.68 -19.49
CA ASN A 497 12.46 5.23 -19.48
C ASN A 497 11.28 4.46 -18.85
N VAL A 498 10.73 4.98 -17.75
CA VAL A 498 9.51 4.42 -17.14
C VAL A 498 8.32 4.58 -18.08
N ALA A 499 8.17 5.73 -18.74
CA ALA A 499 7.10 6.00 -19.67
C ALA A 499 7.07 5.01 -20.85
N ARG A 500 8.23 4.75 -21.47
CA ARG A 500 8.37 3.77 -22.55
C ARG A 500 8.08 2.34 -22.09
N LEU A 501 8.53 1.97 -20.89
CA LEU A 501 8.23 0.65 -20.32
C LEU A 501 6.73 0.45 -20.10
N LEU A 502 6.08 1.40 -19.42
CA LEU A 502 4.65 1.32 -19.13
C LEU A 502 3.83 1.38 -20.41
N GLY A 503 4.26 2.19 -21.39
CA GLY A 503 3.75 2.20 -22.75
C GLY A 503 3.78 0.84 -23.44
N ALA A 504 4.94 0.17 -23.42
CA ALA A 504 5.10 -1.16 -24.00
C ALA A 504 4.12 -2.18 -23.39
N ILE A 505 3.99 -2.15 -22.06
CA ILE A 505 3.08 -3.04 -21.31
C ILE A 505 1.62 -2.67 -21.57
N ARG A 506 1.30 -1.38 -21.71
CA ARG A 506 -0.04 -0.90 -22.03
C ARG A 506 -0.49 -1.38 -23.40
N LEU A 507 0.34 -1.16 -24.42
CA LEU A 507 0.06 -1.65 -25.78
C LEU A 507 -0.10 -3.18 -25.81
N LEU A 508 0.68 -3.90 -24.99
CA LEU A 508 0.48 -5.33 -24.76
C LEU A 508 -0.94 -5.63 -24.24
N TYR A 509 -1.33 -5.08 -23.09
CA TYR A 509 -2.64 -5.38 -22.51
C TYR A 509 -3.80 -4.90 -23.37
N GLU A 510 -3.71 -3.71 -23.96
CA GLU A 510 -4.74 -3.14 -24.83
C GLU A 510 -5.04 -4.05 -26.03
N SER A 511 -4.01 -4.61 -26.68
CA SER A 511 -4.18 -5.54 -27.80
C SER A 511 -4.95 -6.82 -27.45
N TRP A 512 -5.02 -7.18 -26.16
CA TRP A 512 -5.71 -8.37 -25.66
C TRP A 512 -6.99 -8.05 -24.87
N ALA A 513 -7.18 -6.83 -24.38
CA ALA A 513 -8.27 -6.45 -23.48
C ALA A 513 -9.66 -6.64 -24.10
N GLY A 514 -9.80 -6.46 -25.41
CA GLY A 514 -11.05 -6.72 -26.15
C GLY A 514 -11.33 -8.21 -26.43
N HIS A 515 -10.36 -9.10 -26.20
CA HIS A 515 -10.43 -10.52 -26.59
C HIS A 515 -10.34 -11.49 -25.41
N LEU A 516 -9.91 -11.02 -24.24
CA LEU A 516 -9.77 -11.82 -23.02
C LEU A 516 -10.64 -11.23 -21.91
N SER A 517 -11.24 -12.10 -21.10
CA SER A 517 -11.84 -11.66 -19.85
C SER A 517 -10.77 -11.11 -18.90
N ALA A 518 -11.16 -10.27 -17.93
CA ALA A 518 -10.23 -9.78 -16.89
C ALA A 518 -9.49 -10.91 -16.18
N ASN A 519 -10.17 -12.03 -15.90
CA ASN A 519 -9.56 -13.21 -15.29
C ASN A 519 -8.56 -13.92 -16.22
N ASP A 520 -8.83 -13.95 -17.52
CA ASP A 520 -7.90 -14.51 -18.50
C ASP A 520 -6.66 -13.63 -18.68
N LEU A 521 -6.85 -12.32 -18.67
CA LEU A 521 -5.76 -11.34 -18.74
C LEU A 521 -4.84 -11.48 -17.52
N ASP A 522 -5.42 -11.59 -16.31
CA ASP A 522 -4.68 -11.83 -15.07
C ASP A 522 -3.84 -13.11 -15.13
N ARG A 523 -4.43 -14.21 -15.61
CA ARG A 523 -3.73 -15.50 -15.77
C ARG A 523 -2.58 -15.42 -16.78
N ARG A 524 -2.75 -14.71 -17.89
CA ARG A 524 -1.72 -14.59 -18.95
C ARG A 524 -0.61 -13.61 -18.61
N ALA A 525 -0.89 -12.57 -17.82
CA ALA A 525 0.07 -11.55 -17.44
C ALA A 525 1.38 -12.12 -16.87
N TRP A 526 1.28 -13.15 -16.02
CA TRP A 526 2.46 -13.81 -15.45
C TRP A 526 3.33 -14.48 -16.52
N ASN A 527 2.71 -15.15 -17.49
CA ASN A 527 3.44 -15.83 -18.56
C ASN A 527 4.15 -14.83 -19.47
N TRP A 528 3.51 -13.70 -19.80
CA TRP A 528 4.16 -12.61 -20.54
C TRP A 528 5.34 -12.03 -19.80
N TYR A 529 5.20 -11.73 -18.50
CA TYR A 529 6.31 -11.32 -17.67
C TYR A 529 7.46 -12.34 -17.70
N VAL A 530 7.17 -13.64 -17.56
CA VAL A 530 8.20 -14.69 -17.58
C VAL A 530 8.92 -14.75 -18.93
N ALA A 531 8.23 -14.49 -20.04
CA ALA A 531 8.82 -14.49 -21.38
C ALA A 531 9.78 -13.33 -21.64
N VAL A 532 9.56 -12.16 -21.02
CA VAL A 532 10.36 -10.94 -21.27
C VAL A 532 11.32 -10.57 -20.13
N ARG A 533 11.20 -11.21 -18.96
CA ARG A 533 12.01 -10.85 -17.79
C ARG A 533 13.51 -10.95 -18.11
N PRO A 534 14.36 -10.12 -17.46
CA PRO A 534 15.80 -10.22 -17.65
C PRO A 534 16.37 -11.60 -17.29
N ASP A 535 17.27 -12.07 -18.13
CA ASP A 535 18.09 -13.25 -17.86
C ASP A 535 19.17 -12.89 -16.83
N VAL A 536 19.12 -13.60 -15.69
CA VAL A 536 20.11 -13.53 -14.62
C VAL A 536 20.34 -14.93 -14.09
N GLU A 537 21.50 -15.15 -13.46
CA GLU A 537 21.92 -16.44 -12.93
C GLU A 537 20.86 -17.11 -12.03
N SER A 538 20.88 -18.44 -11.97
CA SER A 538 20.00 -19.20 -11.08
C SER A 538 20.54 -19.24 -9.66
N GLY A 539 19.63 -19.24 -8.68
CA GLY A 539 19.99 -19.36 -7.27
C GLY A 539 20.32 -18.03 -6.60
N PRO A 540 21.07 -18.05 -5.49
CA PRO A 540 21.39 -16.85 -4.72
C PRO A 540 22.18 -15.79 -5.49
N SER A 541 23.03 -16.19 -6.46
CA SER A 541 23.85 -15.24 -7.23
C SER A 541 23.03 -14.35 -8.17
N GLY A 542 21.87 -14.83 -8.64
CA GLY A 542 20.93 -14.02 -9.41
C GLY A 542 19.97 -13.17 -8.58
N TRP A 543 20.00 -13.28 -7.26
CA TRP A 543 19.12 -12.50 -6.39
C TRP A 543 19.48 -11.01 -6.46
N GLY A 544 18.55 -10.18 -6.92
CA GLY A 544 18.81 -8.75 -7.08
C GLY A 544 19.83 -8.42 -8.18
N ALA A 545 20.18 -9.37 -9.05
CA ALA A 545 20.96 -9.10 -10.25
C ALA A 545 20.13 -8.28 -11.26
N LYS A 546 20.82 -7.40 -11.99
CA LYS A 546 20.23 -6.65 -13.10
C LYS A 546 20.55 -7.35 -14.42
N GLY A 547 19.61 -7.30 -15.36
CA GLY A 547 19.82 -7.79 -16.72
C GLY A 547 19.17 -6.88 -17.75
N HIS A 548 19.47 -7.14 -19.01
CA HIS A 548 18.94 -6.38 -20.13
C HIS A 548 17.47 -6.73 -20.38
N LEU A 549 16.64 -5.70 -20.50
CA LEU A 549 15.24 -5.78 -20.88
C LEU A 549 15.06 -5.01 -22.20
N LYS A 550 14.85 -5.74 -23.29
CA LYS A 550 14.52 -5.13 -24.60
C LYS A 550 13.01 -4.90 -24.64
N LEU A 551 12.56 -3.65 -24.78
CA LEU A 551 11.13 -3.34 -24.79
C LEU A 551 10.43 -3.85 -26.07
N SER A 552 11.16 -4.01 -27.18
CA SER A 552 10.66 -4.65 -28.40
C SER A 552 10.07 -6.05 -28.14
N LYS A 553 10.69 -6.85 -27.26
CA LYS A 553 10.16 -8.17 -26.87
C LYS A 553 8.79 -8.10 -26.19
N ILE A 554 8.47 -6.99 -25.51
CA ILE A 554 7.14 -6.78 -24.92
C ILE A 554 6.13 -6.50 -26.05
N LEU A 555 6.49 -5.66 -27.02
CA LEU A 555 5.65 -5.35 -28.17
C LEU A 555 5.36 -6.58 -29.05
N GLU A 556 6.31 -7.52 -29.15
CA GLU A 556 6.17 -8.78 -29.87
C GLU A 556 5.09 -9.72 -29.28
N LEU A 557 4.76 -9.56 -27.99
CA LEU A 557 3.71 -10.35 -27.32
C LEU A 557 2.30 -9.83 -27.57
N ARG A 558 2.16 -8.69 -28.26
CA ARG A 558 0.86 -8.14 -28.65
C ARG A 558 0.12 -9.13 -29.54
N ARG A 559 -1.21 -9.06 -29.47
CA ARG A 559 -2.04 -9.76 -30.44
C ARG A 559 -1.74 -9.19 -31.82
N LYS A 560 -1.36 -10.05 -32.77
CA LYS A 560 -1.24 -9.66 -34.18
C LYS A 560 -2.67 -9.58 -34.73
N GLU A 561 -3.02 -8.45 -35.35
CA GLU A 561 -4.26 -8.36 -36.12
C GLU A 561 -4.17 -9.37 -37.28
N GLU A 562 -5.10 -10.32 -37.30
CA GLU A 562 -5.28 -11.26 -38.42
C GLU A 562 -6.15 -10.64 -39.50
#